data_AF-A0A9E3N6D4-F1
#
_entry.id   AF-A0A9E3N6D4-F1
#
_cell.length_a   1.000
_cell.length_b   1.000
_cell.length_c   1.000
_cell.angle_alpha   90.00
_cell.angle_beta   90.00
_cell.angle_gamma   90.00
#
_symmetry.space_group_name_H-M   'P 1'
#
loop_
_entity.id
_entity.type
_entity.pdbx_description
1 polymer ?
#
loop_
_entity_poly.entity_id
_entity_poly.type
_entity_poly.pdbx_seq_one_letter_code
_entity_poly.pdbx_strand_id
1 'polypeptide(L)' 'RCPTSVAFGGPDLRTLYVTSASKGRSNDELAKYPHSGKVLAFTVDVTGIEQAEYRA' A
#
# COMPACT_ATOMS: atom_id res chain seq x y z
N ARG A 1 -6.32 10.85 1.80
CA ARG A 1 -6.88 10.18 0.60
C ARG A 1 -5.84 10.26 -0.52
N CYS A 2 -5.10 9.19 -0.84
CA CYS A 2 -4.22 9.14 -2.03
C CYS A 2 -3.51 7.77 -2.16
N PRO A 3 -4.22 6.64 -2.32
CA PRO A 3 -3.54 5.37 -2.59
C PRO A 3 -2.85 5.43 -3.96
N THR A 4 -1.64 4.89 -4.07
CA THR A 4 -0.82 4.98 -5.30
C THR A 4 -0.56 3.64 -5.96
N SER A 5 -0.30 2.59 -5.17
CA SER A 5 -0.02 1.25 -5.69
C SER A 5 -0.24 0.20 -4.60
N VAL A 6 -0.38 -1.06 -5.01
CA VAL A 6 -0.57 -2.22 -4.14
C VAL A 6 0.35 -3.37 -4.53
N ALA A 7 0.73 -4.20 -3.56
CA ALA A 7 1.44 -5.45 -3.79
C ALA A 7 1.07 -6.48 -2.72
N PHE A 8 0.98 -7.75 -3.11
CA PHE A 8 0.94 -8.85 -2.16
C PHE A 8 2.35 -9.15 -1.64
N GLY A 9 2.44 -9.58 -0.39
CA GLY A 9 3.69 -9.99 0.22
C GLY A 9 3.46 -10.74 1.54
N GLY A 10 4.51 -10.83 2.34
CA GLY A 10 4.53 -11.68 3.53
C GLY A 10 4.80 -13.16 3.18
N PRO A 11 5.03 -14.02 4.19
CA PRO A 11 5.50 -15.40 3.96
C PRO A 11 4.53 -16.29 3.18
N ASP A 12 3.23 -15.98 3.22
CA ASP A 12 2.15 -16.73 2.57
C ASP A 12 1.44 -15.94 1.47
N LEU A 13 1.99 -14.78 1.09
CA LEU A 13 1.41 -13.83 0.12
C LEU A 13 -0.02 -13.37 0.46
N ARG A 14 -0.41 -13.37 1.74
CA ARG A 14 -1.71 -12.87 2.21
C ARG A 14 -1.65 -11.50 2.88
N THR A 15 -0.50 -10.84 2.86
CA THR A 15 -0.39 -9.44 3.30
C THR A 15 -0.54 -8.52 2.10
N LEU A 16 -1.58 -7.67 2.09
CA LEU A 16 -1.73 -6.63 1.07
C LEU A 16 -1.05 -5.35 1.58
N TYR A 17 0.03 -4.95 0.89
CA TYR A 17 0.68 -3.66 1.10
C TYR A 17 0.04 -2.61 0.20
N VAL A 18 -0.29 -1.46 0.76
CA VAL A 18 -0.85 -0.31 0.04
C VAL A 18 0.04 0.90 0.29
N THR A 19 0.58 1.47 -0.78
CA THR A 19 1.32 2.73 -0.73
C THR A 19 0.36 3.91 -0.89
N SER A 20 0.69 5.03 -0.25
CA SER A 20 -0.07 6.27 -0.41
C SER A 20 0.85 7.49 -0.42
N ALA A 21 0.36 8.60 -0.98
CA ALA A 21 1.09 9.87 -1.02
C ALA A 21 0.48 10.91 -0.07
N SER A 22 1.34 11.80 0.43
CA SER A 22 0.97 13.01 1.18
C SER A 22 1.43 14.31 0.50
N LYS A 23 2.19 14.21 -0.60
CA LYS A 23 2.74 15.38 -1.31
C LYS A 23 1.60 16.26 -1.83
N GLY A 24 1.67 17.55 -1.51
CA GLY A 24 0.69 18.56 -1.94
C GLY A 24 -0.68 18.46 -1.26
N ARG A 25 -0.82 17.69 -0.17
CA ARG A 25 -2.05 17.67 0.63
C ARG A 25 -2.02 18.78 1.69
N SER A 26 -3.18 19.37 1.99
CA SER A 26 -3.30 20.39 3.04
C SER A 26 -3.18 19.78 4.44
N ASN A 27 -2.84 20.59 5.44
CA ASN A 27 -2.78 20.15 6.84
C ASN A 27 -4.15 19.64 7.34
N ASP A 28 -5.24 20.30 6.95
CA ASP A 28 -6.60 19.88 7.32
C ASP A 28 -6.93 18.49 6.73
N GLU A 29 -6.50 18.23 5.49
CA GLU A 29 -6.69 16.91 4.87
C GLU A 29 -5.85 15.84 5.57
N LEU A 30 -4.59 16.15 5.90
CA LEU A 30 -3.70 15.23 6.61
C LEU A 30 -4.19 14.93 8.03
N ALA A 31 -4.76 15.92 8.72
CA ALA A 31 -5.39 15.73 10.03
C ALA A 31 -6.62 14.80 9.93
N LYS A 32 -7.44 14.95 8.89
CA LYS A 32 -8.61 14.09 8.64
C LYS A 32 -8.23 12.68 8.18
N TYR A 33 -7.11 12.54 7.46
CA TYR A 33 -6.65 11.27 6.90
C TYR A 33 -5.18 11.01 7.29
N PRO A 34 -4.91 10.66 8.56
CA PRO A 34 -3.56 10.56 9.13
C PRO A 34 -2.69 9.44 8.53
N HIS A 35 -3.28 8.57 7.73
CA HIS A 35 -2.59 7.51 7.01
C HIS A 35 -2.08 7.93 5.63
N SER A 36 -2.43 9.12 5.13
CA SER A 36 -1.92 9.61 3.84
C SER A 36 -0.41 9.80 3.90
N GLY A 37 0.31 9.24 2.92
CA GLY A 37 1.77 9.25 2.88
C GLY A 37 2.45 8.08 3.61
N LYS A 38 1.67 7.15 4.17
CA LYS A 38 2.20 5.94 4.80
C LYS A 38 2.05 4.73 3.86
N VAL A 39 2.83 3.69 4.15
CA VAL A 39 2.57 2.32 3.68
C VAL A 39 1.66 1.65 4.71
N LEU A 40 0.57 1.08 4.24
CA LEU A 40 -0.38 0.32 5.06
C LEU A 40 -0.22 -1.16 4.73
N ALA A 41 -0.38 -2.01 5.74
CA ALA A 41 -0.31 -3.46 5.59
C ALA A 41 -1.46 -4.09 6.38
N PHE A 42 -2.16 -5.03 5.76
CA PHE A 42 -3.22 -5.81 6.40
C PHE A 42 -3.35 -7.18 5.76
N THR A 43 -3.78 -8.15 6.55
CA THR A 43 -4.04 -9.52 6.09
C THR A 43 -5.36 -9.58 5.32
N VAL A 44 -5.40 -10.36 4.24
CA VAL A 44 -6.60 -10.63 3.44
C VAL A 44 -6.80 -12.13 3.25
N ASP A 45 -8.04 -12.54 2.94
CA ASP A 45 -8.41 -13.96 2.84
C ASP A 45 -7.88 -14.63 1.56
N VAL A 46 -7.49 -13.83 0.56
CA VAL A 46 -6.98 -14.32 -0.73
C VAL A 46 -5.46 -14.29 -0.76
N THR A 47 -4.87 -15.33 -1.34
CA THR A 47 -3.42 -15.41 -1.57
C THR A 47 -3.05 -14.73 -2.88
N GLY A 48 -2.01 -13.90 -2.86
CA GLY A 48 -1.42 -13.28 -4.04
C GLY A 48 -0.50 -14.21 -4.85
N ILE A 49 0.26 -13.60 -5.75
CA ILE A 49 1.32 -14.28 -6.52
C ILE A 49 2.65 -13.55 -6.34
N GLU A 50 3.75 -14.25 -6.55
CA GLU A 50 5.07 -13.63 -6.59
C GLU A 50 5.17 -12.68 -7.78
N GLN A 51 5.85 -11.55 -7.57
CA GLN A 51 6.12 -10.62 -8.65
C GLN A 51 7.11 -11.25 -9.63
N ALA A 52 6.81 -11.16 -10.92
CA ALA A 52 7.72 -11.65 -11.95
C ALA A 52 9.02 -10.84 -11.93
N GLU A 53 10.14 -11.54 -11.83
CA GLU A 53 11.47 -10.96 -12.01
C GLU A 53 11.66 -10.47 -13.45
N TYR A 54 12.33 -9.33 -13.59
CA TYR A 54 12.72 -8.83 -14.91
C TYR A 54 13.70 -9.81 -15.57
N ARG A 55 13.45 -10.14 -16.84
CA ARG A 55 14.34 -10.97 -17.65
C ARG A 55 14.88 -10.12 -18.79
N ALA A 56 16.20 -9.91 -18.77
CA ALA A 56 16.94 -9.16 -19.78
C ALA A 56 17.12 -9.95 -21.08
#